data_AF-A0A1E5L603-F1
#
_entry.id   AF-A0A1E5L603-F1
#
_cell.length_a   1.000
_cell.length_b   1.000
_cell.length_c   1.000
_cell.angle_alpha   90.00
_cell.angle_beta   90.00
_cell.angle_gamma   90.00
#
_symmetry.space_group_name_H-M   'P 1'
#
loop_
_entity.id
_entity.type
_entity.pdbx_description
1 polymer ?
#
loop_
_entity_poly.entity_id
_entity_poly.type
_entity_poly.pdbx_seq_one_letter_code
_entity_poly.pdbx_strand_id
1 'polypeptide(L)'
;MLLQNPVYKGSLVWNRIDSSKKIRTKKDKAEWVVYDDCLPVIIDKEKWEKVQQLVNKRQISPRARSSSHLLSGLLKCPYCKSGMSIGWSGSKNNRYRVYRCSDNKNNGTCINKQYRANELEFAFLNEFIKNQPCQFETLEIFNQAKNYVREILQLINFYSSEKITPDLTLYSNYIKDLKPLFVSLIDSIIIADNNKLNINYRD
;
A
#
# COMPACT_ATOMS: atom_id res chain seq x y z
N MET A 1 -12.40 18.10 1.53
CA MET A 1 -11.00 18.30 1.95
C MET A 1 -10.48 19.58 1.29
N LEU A 2 -9.75 20.43 2.02
CA LEU A 2 -9.28 21.75 1.55
C LEU A 2 -8.49 21.64 0.23
N LEU A 3 -7.55 20.70 0.19
CA LEU A 3 -6.64 20.47 -0.93
C LEU A 3 -7.32 20.00 -2.22
N GLN A 4 -8.62 19.70 -2.22
CA GLN A 4 -9.37 19.27 -3.40
C GLN A 4 -10.33 20.34 -3.92
N ASN A 5 -10.43 21.49 -3.25
CA ASN A 5 -11.31 22.58 -3.67
C ASN A 5 -10.71 23.41 -4.84
N PRO A 6 -11.28 23.35 -6.05
CA PRO A 6 -10.74 24.02 -7.24
C PRO A 6 -10.73 25.56 -7.15
N VAL A 7 -11.41 26.14 -6.15
CA VAL A 7 -11.33 27.57 -5.83
C VAL A 7 -9.88 28.04 -5.68
N TYR A 8 -8.99 27.21 -5.12
CA TYR A 8 -7.59 27.58 -4.92
C TYR A 8 -6.80 27.75 -6.23
N LYS A 9 -7.25 27.12 -7.33
CA LYS A 9 -6.68 27.30 -8.67
C LYS A 9 -7.43 28.36 -9.50
N GLY A 10 -8.32 29.14 -8.88
CA GLY A 10 -9.12 30.18 -9.55
C GLY A 10 -10.40 29.69 -10.22
N SER A 11 -10.80 28.43 -10.01
CA SER A 11 -11.98 27.84 -10.68
C SER A 11 -13.17 27.67 -9.74
N LEU A 12 -14.34 28.09 -10.19
CA LEU A 12 -15.62 27.86 -9.51
C LEU A 12 -16.29 26.62 -10.09
N VAL A 13 -16.69 25.69 -9.22
CA VAL A 13 -17.42 24.48 -9.61
C VAL A 13 -18.74 24.39 -8.84
N TRP A 14 -19.84 24.39 -9.59
CA TRP A 14 -21.21 24.32 -9.11
C TRP A 14 -21.94 23.06 -9.61
N ASN A 15 -23.14 22.81 -9.10
CA ASN A 15 -24.03 21.70 -9.51
C ASN A 15 -23.42 20.30 -9.32
N ARG A 16 -22.63 20.10 -8.24
CA ARG A 16 -21.95 18.82 -7.97
C ARG A 16 -22.85 17.73 -7.39
N ILE A 17 -23.97 18.12 -6.78
CA ILE A 17 -24.83 17.24 -5.99
C ILE A 17 -26.26 17.39 -6.49
N ASP A 18 -26.92 16.27 -6.74
CA ASP A 18 -28.37 16.24 -6.92
C ASP A 18 -29.04 16.27 -5.54
N SER A 19 -29.73 17.37 -5.27
CA SER A 19 -30.50 17.57 -4.04
C SER A 19 -32.01 17.44 -4.24
N SER A 20 -32.46 17.07 -5.44
CA SER A 20 -33.89 16.84 -5.72
C SER A 20 -34.41 15.58 -5.03
N LYS A 21 -33.52 14.63 -4.70
CA LYS A 21 -33.83 13.36 -4.07
C LYS A 21 -33.54 13.38 -2.57
N LYS A 22 -34.28 12.55 -1.82
CA LYS A 22 -34.05 12.32 -0.37
C LYS A 22 -32.62 11.85 -0.08
N ILE A 23 -32.05 11.04 -0.99
CA ILE A 23 -30.65 10.62 -0.93
C ILE A 23 -29.86 11.50 -1.90
N ARG A 24 -28.95 12.30 -1.36
CA ARG A 24 -28.10 13.20 -2.15
C ARG A 24 -27.02 12.38 -2.86
N THR A 25 -27.00 12.45 -4.18
CA THR A 25 -26.00 11.75 -5.01
C THR A 25 -25.11 12.75 -5.74
N LYS A 26 -23.85 12.39 -5.99
CA LYS A 26 -22.99 13.20 -6.87
C LYS A 26 -23.48 13.07 -8.31
N LYS A 27 -23.55 14.20 -9.01
CA LYS A 27 -23.82 14.25 -10.45
C LYS A 27 -22.58 13.87 -11.25
N ASP A 28 -22.77 13.43 -12.48
CA ASP A 28 -21.65 13.23 -13.41
C ASP A 28 -20.91 14.57 -13.61
N LYS A 29 -19.59 14.51 -13.82
CA LYS A 29 -18.75 15.68 -14.06
C LYS A 29 -19.20 16.46 -15.29
N ALA A 30 -19.80 15.80 -16.28
CA ALA A 30 -20.36 16.44 -17.46
C ALA A 30 -21.52 17.40 -17.15
N GLU A 31 -22.24 17.18 -16.04
CA GLU A 31 -23.32 18.07 -15.57
C GLU A 31 -22.80 19.21 -14.68
N TRP A 32 -21.51 19.19 -14.31
CA TRP A 32 -20.96 20.21 -13.43
C TRP A 32 -20.78 21.49 -14.21
N VAL A 33 -21.19 22.60 -13.58
CA VAL A 33 -20.94 23.92 -14.13
C VAL A 33 -19.58 24.36 -13.63
N VAL A 34 -18.61 24.48 -14.54
CA VAL A 34 -17.23 24.86 -14.25
C VAL A 34 -16.93 26.19 -14.91
N TYR A 35 -16.55 27.18 -14.11
CA TYR A 35 -15.99 28.44 -14.59
C TYR A 35 -14.53 28.51 -14.18
N ASP A 36 -13.64 28.53 -15.16
CA ASP A 36 -12.21 28.73 -14.93
C ASP A 36 -11.87 30.23 -14.87
N ASP A 37 -10.79 30.57 -14.17
CA ASP A 37 -10.21 31.92 -14.09
C ASP A 37 -11.16 33.03 -13.60
N CYS A 38 -12.14 32.63 -12.77
CA CYS A 38 -13.16 33.52 -12.21
C CYS A 38 -12.83 34.06 -10.80
N LEU A 39 -11.82 33.49 -10.14
CA LEU A 39 -11.42 33.83 -8.78
C LEU A 39 -9.90 34.08 -8.71
N PRO A 40 -9.43 34.90 -7.75
CA PRO A 40 -8.01 35.07 -7.51
C PRO A 40 -7.31 33.73 -7.26
N VAL A 41 -6.27 33.46 -8.05
CA VAL A 41 -5.49 32.24 -7.94
C VAL A 41 -4.60 32.32 -6.70
N ILE A 42 -4.78 31.37 -5.78
CA ILE A 42 -3.97 31.25 -4.56
C ILE A 42 -2.83 30.23 -4.79
N ILE A 43 -3.09 29.21 -5.61
CA ILE A 43 -2.16 28.12 -5.94
C ILE A 43 -2.09 27.98 -7.47
N ASP A 44 -0.88 28.00 -8.02
CA ASP A 44 -0.64 27.81 -9.46
C ASP A 44 -1.27 26.50 -9.96
N LYS A 45 -1.81 26.54 -11.19
CA LYS A 45 -2.46 25.37 -11.82
C LYS A 45 -1.54 24.14 -11.85
N GLU A 46 -0.26 24.32 -12.18
CA GLU A 46 0.72 23.23 -12.20
C GLU A 46 0.94 22.61 -10.80
N LYS A 47 1.05 23.45 -9.77
CA LYS A 47 1.23 23.01 -8.37
C LYS A 47 -0.03 22.30 -7.87
N TRP A 48 -1.21 22.84 -8.22
CA TRP A 48 -2.50 22.23 -7.93
C TRP A 48 -2.62 20.84 -8.53
N GLU A 49 -2.26 20.66 -9.79
CA GLU A 49 -2.31 19.37 -10.48
C GLU A 49 -1.39 18.34 -9.83
N LYS A 50 -0.14 18.72 -9.49
CA LYS A 50 0.77 17.84 -8.74
C LYS A 50 0.16 17.39 -7.41
N VAL A 51 -0.49 18.29 -6.68
CA VAL A 51 -1.18 17.95 -5.42
C VAL A 51 -2.37 17.02 -5.68
N GLN A 52 -3.19 17.27 -6.71
CA GLN A 52 -4.31 16.38 -7.05
C GLN A 52 -3.81 14.98 -7.42
N GLN A 53 -2.70 14.88 -8.15
CA GLN A 53 -2.08 13.59 -8.44
C GLN A 53 -1.69 12.87 -7.14
N LEU A 54 -1.05 13.54 -6.20
CA LEU A 54 -0.67 12.95 -4.90
C LEU A 54 -1.87 12.54 -4.05
N VAL A 55 -2.94 13.33 -4.05
CA VAL A 55 -4.18 13.03 -3.32
C VAL A 55 -4.95 11.86 -3.95
N ASN A 56 -4.95 11.78 -5.28
CA ASN A 56 -5.65 10.72 -6.02
C ASN A 56 -4.81 9.45 -6.19
N LYS A 57 -3.52 9.46 -5.85
CA LYS A 57 -2.69 8.25 -5.80
C LYS A 57 -3.34 7.24 -4.85
N ARG A 58 -3.30 5.96 -5.25
CA ARG A 58 -3.76 4.85 -4.40
C ARG A 58 -2.87 4.79 -3.16
N GLN A 59 -3.29 5.45 -2.09
CA GLN A 59 -2.60 5.33 -0.83
C GLN A 59 -3.00 4.02 -0.16
N ILE A 60 -2.00 3.27 0.29
CA ILE A 60 -2.19 2.24 1.31
C ILE A 60 -2.96 2.92 2.45
N SER A 61 -4.07 2.30 2.90
CA SER A 61 -4.92 2.93 3.91
C SER A 61 -4.08 3.32 5.14
N PRO A 62 -4.40 4.44 5.83
CA PRO A 62 -3.62 4.87 7.00
C PRO A 62 -3.42 3.77 8.04
N ARG A 63 -4.46 2.94 8.23
CA ARG A 63 -4.44 1.76 9.10
C ARG A 63 -3.49 0.65 8.62
N ALA A 64 -3.36 0.46 7.32
CA ALA A 64 -2.42 -0.50 6.76
C ALA A 64 -0.97 0.02 6.82
N ARG A 65 -0.77 1.34 6.66
CA ARG A 65 0.52 2.01 6.87
C ARG A 65 1.03 1.84 8.30
N SER A 66 0.18 2.09 9.30
CA SER A 66 0.55 1.98 10.73
C SER A 66 0.53 0.54 11.27
N SER A 67 0.11 -0.44 10.45
CA SER A 67 0.10 -1.84 10.87
C SER A 67 1.52 -2.35 11.13
N SER A 68 1.71 -3.25 12.09
CA SER A 68 3.00 -3.94 12.31
C SER A 68 3.28 -5.11 11.35
N HIS A 69 2.39 -5.37 10.40
CA HIS A 69 2.49 -6.51 9.49
C HIS A 69 2.94 -6.08 8.09
N LEU A 70 3.84 -6.84 7.49
CA LEU A 70 4.56 -6.47 6.27
C LEU A 70 3.62 -6.23 5.10
N LEU A 71 2.66 -7.14 4.91
CA LEU A 71 1.84 -7.19 3.70
C LEU A 71 0.44 -6.54 3.88
N SER A 72 0.24 -5.83 5.00
CA SER A 72 -1.00 -5.10 5.29
C SER A 72 -1.32 -4.08 4.19
N GLY A 73 -2.53 -4.18 3.62
CA GLY A 73 -3.01 -3.28 2.57
C GLY A 73 -2.44 -3.52 1.18
N LEU A 74 -1.48 -4.44 1.04
CA LEU A 74 -0.87 -4.82 -0.24
C LEU A 74 -1.53 -6.06 -0.83
N LEU A 75 -1.85 -7.06 0.00
CA LEU A 75 -2.37 -8.33 -0.47
C LEU A 75 -3.77 -8.22 -1.09
N LYS A 76 -3.92 -8.87 -2.24
CA LYS A 76 -5.19 -9.08 -2.94
C LYS A 76 -5.50 -10.56 -2.99
N CYS A 77 -6.78 -10.90 -2.84
CA CYS A 77 -7.24 -12.25 -2.99
C CYS A 77 -7.05 -12.72 -4.44
N PRO A 78 -6.43 -13.89 -4.70
CA PRO A 78 -6.22 -14.37 -6.06
C PRO A 78 -7.55 -14.68 -6.79
N TYR A 79 -8.59 -15.07 -6.03
CA TYR A 79 -9.90 -15.45 -6.54
C TYR A 79 -10.81 -14.26 -6.85
N CYS A 80 -11.13 -13.42 -5.85
CA CYS A 80 -12.08 -12.31 -6.03
C CYS A 80 -11.41 -10.93 -6.21
N LYS A 81 -10.07 -10.85 -6.19
CA LYS A 81 -9.28 -9.61 -6.27
C LYS A 81 -9.51 -8.58 -5.15
N SER A 82 -10.42 -8.85 -4.22
CA SER A 82 -10.65 -8.00 -3.05
C SER A 82 -9.44 -8.00 -2.13
N GLY A 83 -9.31 -6.92 -1.34
CA GLY A 83 -8.19 -6.78 -0.40
C GLY A 83 -8.18 -7.89 0.65
N MET A 84 -7.00 -8.27 1.11
CA MET A 84 -6.87 -9.18 2.25
C MET A 84 -6.63 -8.39 3.53
N SER A 85 -7.25 -8.83 4.62
CA SER A 85 -7.11 -8.25 5.95
C SER A 85 -6.37 -9.22 6.87
N ILE A 86 -5.54 -8.66 7.74
CA ILE A 86 -4.86 -9.41 8.80
C ILE A 86 -5.78 -9.59 10.01
N GLY A 87 -5.68 -10.74 10.67
CA GLY A 87 -6.35 -11.03 11.92
C GLY A 87 -5.70 -12.19 12.67
N TRP A 88 -6.41 -12.67 13.69
CA TRP A 88 -5.99 -13.80 14.52
C TRP A 88 -6.89 -15.02 14.30
N SER A 89 -6.30 -16.20 14.35
CA SER A 89 -6.95 -17.51 14.30
C SER A 89 -6.41 -18.40 15.42
N GLY A 90 -7.06 -19.54 15.67
CA GLY A 90 -6.63 -20.53 16.66
C GLY A 90 -7.35 -20.42 18.00
N SER A 91 -6.98 -21.29 18.94
CA SER A 91 -7.57 -21.34 20.28
C SER A 91 -7.03 -20.22 21.17
N LYS A 92 -7.66 -19.99 22.32
CA LYS A 92 -7.26 -18.93 23.27
C LYS A 92 -5.77 -18.98 23.62
N ASN A 93 -5.22 -20.17 23.79
CA ASN A 93 -3.82 -20.40 24.21
C ASN A 93 -2.85 -20.61 23.03
N ASN A 94 -3.36 -20.75 21.80
CA ASN A 94 -2.54 -20.96 20.60
C ASN A 94 -3.07 -20.11 19.45
N ARG A 95 -3.05 -18.78 19.65
CA ARG A 95 -3.46 -17.82 18.63
C ARG A 95 -2.30 -17.54 17.67
N TYR A 96 -2.60 -17.49 16.39
CA TYR A 96 -1.64 -17.14 15.34
C TYR A 96 -2.24 -16.16 14.35
N ARG A 97 -1.36 -15.40 13.70
CA ARG A 97 -1.72 -14.37 12.73
C ARG A 97 -2.05 -14.98 11.37
N VAL A 98 -3.07 -14.45 10.72
CA VAL A 98 -3.50 -14.89 9.40
C VAL A 98 -3.91 -13.73 8.50
N TYR A 99 -3.65 -13.87 7.20
CA TYR A 99 -4.25 -13.05 6.16
C TYR A 99 -5.51 -13.73 5.61
N ARG A 100 -6.61 -12.98 5.55
CA ARG A 100 -7.94 -13.45 5.14
C ARG A 100 -8.48 -12.58 4.03
N CYS A 101 -9.16 -13.18 3.06
CA CYS A 101 -9.91 -12.39 2.08
C CYS A 101 -11.00 -11.57 2.77
N SER A 102 -11.06 -10.26 2.49
CA SER A 102 -12.04 -9.37 3.12
C SER A 102 -13.47 -9.68 2.69
N ASP A 103 -13.68 -10.07 1.43
CA ASP A 103 -15.02 -10.41 0.94
C ASP A 103 -15.52 -11.73 1.50
N ASN A 104 -14.64 -12.74 1.60
CA ASN A 104 -15.00 -13.98 2.31
C ASN A 104 -15.37 -13.67 3.76
N LYS A 105 -14.54 -12.87 4.46
CA LYS A 105 -14.75 -12.54 5.87
C LYS A 105 -16.04 -11.74 6.12
N ASN A 106 -16.33 -10.74 5.29
CA ASN A 106 -17.41 -9.79 5.54
C ASN A 106 -18.73 -10.24 4.89
N ASN A 107 -18.67 -10.87 3.72
CA ASN A 107 -19.84 -11.16 2.89
C ASN A 107 -20.00 -12.67 2.59
N GLY A 108 -19.00 -13.52 2.88
CA GLY A 108 -19.04 -14.95 2.56
C GLY A 108 -18.99 -15.27 1.05
N THR A 109 -18.72 -14.28 0.20
CA THR A 109 -18.85 -14.41 -1.27
C THR A 109 -17.63 -15.02 -1.96
N CYS A 110 -16.58 -15.38 -1.22
CA CYS A 110 -15.34 -15.87 -1.80
C CYS A 110 -14.86 -17.14 -1.09
N ILE A 111 -14.42 -18.14 -1.86
CA ILE A 111 -13.96 -19.44 -1.35
C ILE A 111 -12.55 -19.41 -0.74
N ASN A 112 -11.84 -18.29 -0.83
CA ASN A 112 -10.43 -18.23 -0.47
C ASN A 112 -10.21 -18.50 1.02
N LYS A 113 -9.32 -19.46 1.32
CA LYS A 113 -8.93 -19.80 2.69
C LYS A 113 -7.99 -18.74 3.28
N GLN A 114 -7.82 -18.82 4.59
CA GLN A 114 -6.87 -17.97 5.32
C GLN A 114 -5.44 -18.52 5.19
N TYR A 115 -4.45 -17.63 5.14
CA TYR A 115 -3.03 -17.97 5.05
C TYR A 115 -2.34 -17.57 6.35
N ARG A 116 -1.43 -18.40 6.88
CA ARG A 116 -0.62 -18.04 8.05
C ARG A 116 0.30 -16.87 7.68
N ALA A 117 0.25 -15.80 8.48
CA ALA A 117 0.93 -14.55 8.13
C ALA A 117 2.44 -14.74 8.04
N ASN A 118 3.04 -15.46 9.00
CA ASN A 118 4.49 -15.68 9.03
C ASN A 118 4.97 -16.44 7.78
N GLU A 119 4.26 -17.50 7.37
CA GLU A 119 4.62 -18.30 6.20
C GLU A 119 4.52 -17.47 4.92
N LEU A 120 3.44 -16.69 4.77
CA LEU A 120 3.22 -15.87 3.59
C LEU A 120 4.23 -14.71 3.50
N GLU A 121 4.52 -14.03 4.60
CA GLU A 121 5.50 -12.95 4.67
C GLU A 121 6.91 -13.48 4.39
N PHE A 122 7.25 -14.65 4.92
CA PHE A 122 8.54 -15.28 4.67
C PHE A 122 8.71 -15.71 3.21
N ALA A 123 7.70 -16.38 2.63
CA ALA A 123 7.71 -16.76 1.22
C ALA A 123 7.84 -15.53 0.32
N PHE A 124 7.12 -14.44 0.64
CA PHE A 124 7.23 -13.18 -0.07
C PHE A 124 8.65 -12.60 -0.01
N LEU A 125 9.25 -12.50 1.18
CA LEU A 125 10.60 -11.94 1.34
C LEU A 125 11.64 -12.77 0.59
N ASN A 126 11.56 -14.09 0.65
CA ASN A 126 12.47 -14.97 -0.07
C ASN A 126 12.39 -14.78 -1.59
N GLU A 127 11.17 -14.74 -2.13
CA GLU A 127 10.98 -14.53 -3.57
C GLU A 127 11.33 -13.10 -4.00
N PHE A 128 11.04 -12.11 -3.17
CA PHE A 128 11.40 -10.72 -3.43
C PHE A 128 12.93 -10.56 -3.54
N ILE A 129 13.70 -11.25 -2.69
CA ILE A 129 15.16 -11.18 -2.72
C ILE A 129 15.76 -11.92 -3.91
N LYS A 130 15.23 -13.10 -4.24
CA LYS A 130 15.71 -13.88 -5.39
C LYS A 130 15.46 -13.15 -6.71
N ASN A 131 14.31 -12.49 -6.83
CA ASN A 131 13.83 -11.92 -8.09
C ASN A 131 14.06 -10.41 -8.22
N GLN A 132 14.78 -9.77 -7.29
CA GLN A 132 15.25 -8.39 -7.46
C GLN A 132 16.53 -8.41 -8.30
N PRO A 133 16.49 -8.04 -9.60
CA PRO A 133 17.71 -7.77 -10.33
C PRO A 133 18.42 -6.60 -9.66
N CYS A 134 19.69 -6.82 -9.31
CA CYS A 134 20.62 -5.78 -8.90
C CYS A 134 20.63 -4.66 -9.95
N GLN A 135 19.80 -3.62 -9.78
CA GLN A 135 19.88 -2.40 -10.57
C GLN A 135 19.86 -1.14 -9.71
N PHE A 136 19.67 -1.28 -8.39
CA PHE A 136 19.78 -0.22 -7.40
C PHE A 136 20.90 -0.55 -6.42
N GLU A 137 22.14 -0.39 -6.88
CA GLU A 137 23.34 -0.58 -6.04
C GLU A 137 23.64 0.65 -5.15
N THR A 138 22.78 1.68 -5.15
CA THR A 138 23.09 2.98 -4.52
C THR A 138 22.10 3.48 -3.46
N LEU A 139 21.04 2.74 -3.12
CA LEU A 139 20.21 3.11 -1.96
C LEU A 139 20.74 2.42 -0.71
N GLU A 140 21.33 3.18 0.21
CA GLU A 140 21.81 2.74 1.52
C GLU A 140 20.75 1.89 2.27
N ILE A 141 19.48 2.25 2.10
CA ILE A 141 18.26 1.55 2.56
C ILE A 141 18.17 0.11 2.00
N PHE A 142 18.49 -0.10 0.72
CA PHE A 142 18.44 -1.43 0.08
C PHE A 142 19.55 -2.33 0.60
N ASN A 143 20.76 -1.78 0.78
CA ASN A 143 21.89 -2.51 1.38
C ASN A 143 21.60 -2.87 2.84
N GLN A 144 20.99 -1.95 3.60
CA GLN A 144 20.56 -2.21 4.97
C GLN A 144 19.51 -3.33 5.02
N ALA A 145 18.48 -3.27 4.16
CA ALA A 145 17.47 -4.32 4.05
C ALA A 145 18.09 -5.68 3.65
N LYS A 146 19.05 -5.69 2.71
CA LYS A 146 19.75 -6.90 2.26
C LYS A 146 20.59 -7.53 3.36
N ASN A 147 21.23 -6.72 4.21
CA ASN A 147 21.97 -7.19 5.38
C ASN A 147 21.04 -7.79 6.44
N TYR A 148 19.93 -7.12 6.77
CA TYR A 148 18.93 -7.65 7.68
C TYR A 148 18.39 -9.01 7.23
N VAL A 149 18.08 -9.17 5.94
CA VAL A 149 17.58 -10.47 5.47
C VAL A 149 18.69 -11.54 5.39
N ARG A 150 19.94 -11.18 5.11
CA ARG A 150 21.06 -12.13 5.24
C ARG A 150 21.20 -12.67 6.66
N GLU A 151 21.15 -11.80 7.66
CA GLU A 151 21.20 -12.19 9.07
C GLU A 151 20.04 -13.14 9.42
N ILE A 152 18.82 -12.83 8.96
CA ILE A 152 17.65 -13.71 9.12
C ILE A 152 17.87 -15.08 8.46
N LEU A 153 18.38 -15.12 7.23
CA LEU A 153 18.67 -16.38 6.53
C LEU A 153 19.76 -17.21 7.21
N GLN A 154 20.80 -16.57 7.75
CA GLN A 154 21.84 -17.23 8.55
C GLN A 154 21.25 -17.83 9.82
N LEU A 155 20.41 -17.09 10.55
CA LEU A 155 19.71 -17.57 11.73
C LEU A 155 18.79 -18.76 11.41
N ILE A 156 18.02 -18.70 10.32
CA ILE A 156 17.15 -19.82 9.90
C ILE A 156 17.95 -21.07 9.57
N ASN A 157 19.04 -20.92 8.82
CA ASN A 157 19.90 -22.06 8.46
C ASN A 157 20.53 -22.68 9.72
N PHE A 158 20.97 -21.84 10.66
CA PHE A 158 21.46 -22.28 11.96
C PHE A 158 20.40 -23.07 12.74
N TYR A 159 19.19 -22.52 12.93
CA TYR A 159 18.10 -23.21 13.62
C TYR A 159 17.62 -24.48 12.91
N SER A 160 17.64 -24.49 11.57
CA SER A 160 17.31 -25.68 10.77
C SER A 160 18.35 -26.78 10.90
N SER A 161 19.63 -26.43 11.11
CA SER A 161 20.71 -27.40 11.32
C SER A 161 20.68 -28.02 12.73
N GLU A 162 20.26 -27.24 13.74
CA GLU A 162 20.16 -27.70 15.12
C GLU A 162 18.79 -28.32 15.48
N LYS A 163 17.84 -28.39 14.53
CA LYS A 163 16.44 -28.83 14.75
C LYS A 163 15.71 -28.04 15.85
N ILE A 164 16.09 -26.78 16.06
CA ILE A 164 15.48 -25.90 17.06
C ILE A 164 14.36 -25.11 16.39
N THR A 165 13.20 -24.99 17.03
CA THR A 165 12.12 -24.12 16.53
C THR A 165 12.53 -22.66 16.67
N PRO A 166 12.57 -21.86 15.59
CA PRO A 166 12.94 -20.45 15.68
C PRO A 166 12.00 -19.69 16.62
N ASP A 167 12.55 -18.85 17.49
CA ASP A 167 11.76 -17.97 18.34
C ASP A 167 10.96 -16.99 17.46
N LEU A 168 9.64 -17.17 17.44
CA LEU A 168 8.71 -16.34 16.67
C LEU A 168 8.74 -14.87 17.08
N THR A 169 9.23 -14.54 18.29
CA THR A 169 9.38 -13.16 18.76
C THR A 169 10.50 -12.43 18.01
N LEU A 170 11.61 -13.12 17.72
CA LEU A 170 12.75 -12.58 17.00
C LEU A 170 12.36 -12.19 15.56
N TYR A 171 11.66 -13.09 14.85
CA TYR A 171 11.09 -12.83 13.52
C TYR A 171 10.13 -11.64 13.49
N SER A 172 9.32 -11.49 14.55
CA SER A 172 8.37 -10.39 14.65
C SER A 172 9.06 -9.03 14.79
N ASN A 173 10.26 -8.98 15.36
CA ASN A 173 11.06 -7.76 15.50
C ASN A 173 11.71 -7.40 14.16
N TYR A 174 12.31 -8.37 13.46
CA TYR A 174 12.84 -8.15 12.11
C TYR A 174 11.79 -7.61 11.12
N ILE A 175 10.56 -8.13 11.18
CA ILE A 175 9.46 -7.63 10.33
C ILE A 175 9.08 -6.18 10.67
N LYS A 176 9.14 -5.79 11.95
CA LYS A 176 8.89 -4.39 12.35
C LYS A 176 9.95 -3.45 11.77
N ASP A 177 11.21 -3.87 11.75
CA ASP A 177 12.34 -3.06 11.27
C ASP A 177 12.39 -3.00 9.73
N LEU A 178 12.03 -4.10 9.06
CA LEU A 178 12.00 -4.16 7.59
C LEU A 178 10.82 -3.41 6.97
N LYS A 179 9.69 -3.29 7.67
CA LYS A 179 8.50 -2.64 7.13
C LYS A 179 8.72 -1.18 6.69
N PRO A 180 9.30 -0.27 7.50
CA PRO A 180 9.54 1.10 7.06
C PRO A 180 10.49 1.17 5.86
N LEU A 181 11.53 0.33 5.83
CA LEU A 181 12.46 0.22 4.70
C LEU A 181 11.73 -0.25 3.43
N PHE A 182 10.85 -1.24 3.55
CA PHE A 182 10.04 -1.75 2.43
C PHE A 182 9.04 -0.71 1.91
N VAL A 183 8.36 0.02 2.80
CA VAL A 183 7.46 1.12 2.39
C VAL A 183 8.24 2.22 1.66
N SER A 184 9.41 2.62 2.18
CA SER A 184 10.28 3.59 1.53
C SER A 184 10.75 3.10 0.17
N LEU A 185 11.12 1.82 0.04
CA LEU A 185 11.54 1.23 -1.23
C LEU A 185 10.41 1.22 -2.25
N ILE A 186 9.19 0.84 -1.85
CA ILE A 186 8.00 0.87 -2.72
C ILE A 186 7.71 2.31 -3.16
N ASP A 187 7.77 3.28 -2.25
CA ASP A 187 7.58 4.70 -2.59
C ASP A 187 8.66 5.18 -3.58
N SER A 188 9.93 4.79 -3.40
CA SER A 188 11.04 5.10 -4.32
C SER A 188 10.88 4.45 -5.69
N ILE A 189 10.49 3.17 -5.76
CA ILE A 189 10.23 2.46 -7.03
C ILE A 189 9.08 3.10 -7.79
N ILE A 190 7.97 3.41 -7.09
CA ILE A 190 6.83 4.13 -7.67
C ILE A 190 7.27 5.50 -8.21
N ILE A 191 8.14 6.23 -7.51
CA ILE A 191 8.67 7.52 -8.00
C ILE A 191 9.54 7.32 -9.27
N ALA A 192 10.40 6.31 -9.29
CA ALA A 192 11.31 6.03 -10.40
C ALA A 192 10.57 5.63 -11.69
N ASP A 193 9.53 4.78 -11.61
CA ASP A 193 8.71 4.38 -12.76
C ASP A 193 7.92 5.56 -13.37
N ASN A 194 7.52 6.54 -12.54
CA ASN A 194 6.82 7.73 -13.02
C ASN A 194 7.75 8.72 -13.75
N ASN A 195 9.02 8.79 -13.37
CA ASN A 195 10.00 9.58 -14.13
C ASN A 195 10.24 8.98 -15.52
N LYS A 196 10.19 7.64 -15.66
CA LYS A 196 10.26 6.98 -16.98
C LYS A 196 9.03 7.23 -17.84
N LEU A 197 7.83 7.31 -17.26
CA LEU A 197 6.59 7.62 -17.99
C LEU A 197 6.49 9.09 -18.42
N ASN A 198 7.05 10.04 -17.65
CA ASN A 198 7.07 11.46 -17.99
C ASN A 198 8.09 11.86 -19.07
N ILE A 199 9.03 10.97 -19.43
CA ILE A 199 9.97 11.21 -20.54
C ILE A 199 9.32 10.87 -21.90
N ASN A 200 8.25 10.07 -21.93
CA ASN A 200 7.59 9.62 -23.16
C ASN A 200 6.40 10.50 -23.61
N TYR A 201 6.23 11.70 -23.02
CA TYR A 201 5.19 12.69 -23.42
C TYR A 201 5.79 14.03 -23.85
N ARG A 202 7.07 14.05 -24.23
CA ARG A 202 7.68 15.15 -24.96
C ARG A 202 8.23 14.63 -26.29
N ASP A 203 7.34 14.42 -27.24
CA ASP A 203 7.58 14.48 -28.68
C ASP A 203 6.29 14.98 -29.36
#